data_AF-A0AAW5TLF1-F1
#
_entry.id   AF-A0AAW5TLF1-F1
#
_cell.length_a   1.000
_cell.length_b   1.000
_cell.length_c   1.000
_cell.angle_alpha   90.00
_cell.angle_beta   90.00
_cell.angle_gamma   90.00
#
_symmetry.space_group_name_H-M   'P 1'
#
loop_
_entity.id
_entity.type
_entity.pdbx_description
1 polymer ?
#
loop_
_entity_poly.entity_id
_entity_poly.type
_entity_poly.pdbx_seq_one_letter_code
_entity_poly.pdbx_strand_id
1 'polypeptide(L)'
;MRITYIPRGNYMIFRGAQNPERIKSLKDSKFPFAIGWIEELAEFKSEDEVTTITNSLLRGELDDGLFYKFFYSYNPPKRKQSWVNKKYESSFQPANTFVHHSTYHDNPFISKEFIEEAEATKARSERRYDWEYLGKAIGSGVVPFDNLQVVPGSITDDMVANFDNIRNAVDFGYATDPLAHVRWQYDKKKNGIYAIDELYGQKISNREYGKWLHKKNYSSDTIFADSAEPKSIAELKTEHNVPHIKGVKKGPDSVEYGEQWLDDLDFICIDPRITPKIAWEFENIDYQVDKDGNPKPRLEDNDNHTIDATRYAFSEDMRNVKTTIASKASFGFY
;
A
#
# COMPACT_ATOMS: atom_id res chain seq x y z
N MET A 1 2.22 -5.19 36.80
CA MET A 1 2.83 -6.44 37.32
C MET A 1 4.35 -6.34 37.28
N ARG A 2 5.05 -6.99 38.22
CA ARG A 2 6.53 -7.08 38.30
C ARG A 2 6.92 -8.49 38.74
N ILE A 3 7.96 -9.05 38.14
CA ILE A 3 8.60 -10.31 38.56
C ILE A 3 10.05 -9.99 38.91
N THR A 4 10.53 -10.44 40.07
CA THR A 4 11.89 -10.17 40.55
C THR A 4 12.62 -11.48 40.78
N TYR A 5 13.84 -11.58 40.26
CA TYR A 5 14.75 -12.66 40.61
C TYR A 5 15.43 -12.35 41.95
N ILE A 6 14.93 -12.96 43.03
CA ILE A 6 15.30 -12.64 44.42
C ILE A 6 16.83 -12.61 44.66
N PRO A 7 17.63 -13.57 44.17
CA PRO A 7 19.06 -13.62 44.50
C PRO A 7 19.90 -12.42 44.02
N ARG A 8 19.49 -11.76 42.93
CA ARG A 8 20.23 -10.63 42.32
C ARG A 8 19.43 -9.34 42.26
N GLY A 9 18.12 -9.39 42.52
CA GLY A 9 17.23 -8.23 42.54
C GLY A 9 16.80 -7.69 41.17
N ASN A 10 17.36 -8.21 40.06
CA ASN A 10 16.93 -7.87 38.71
C ASN A 10 15.46 -8.28 38.50
N TYR A 11 14.73 -7.47 37.74
CA TYR A 11 13.30 -7.61 37.63
C TYR A 11 12.79 -7.29 36.23
N MET A 12 11.63 -7.85 35.91
CA MET A 12 10.85 -7.59 34.70
C MET A 12 9.57 -6.89 35.10
N ILE A 13 9.14 -5.93 34.27
CA ILE A 13 7.87 -5.21 34.44
C ILE A 13 7.00 -5.42 33.21
N PHE A 14 5.70 -5.51 33.45
CA PHE A 14 4.70 -5.69 32.40
C PHE A 14 3.80 -4.46 32.35
N ARG A 15 3.61 -3.92 31.15
CA ARG A 15 2.78 -2.73 30.90
C ARG A 15 2.02 -2.92 29.59
N GLY A 16 0.77 -2.50 29.58
CA GLY A 16 0.01 -2.38 28.33
C GLY A 16 0.51 -1.17 27.54
N ALA A 17 0.64 -1.34 26.22
CA ALA A 17 1.16 -0.31 25.33
C ALA A 17 0.11 0.73 24.88
N GLN A 18 -1.17 0.54 25.24
CA GLN A 18 -2.28 1.43 24.89
C GLN A 18 -2.08 2.90 25.33
N ASN A 19 -1.18 3.18 26.28
CA ASN A 19 -0.87 4.54 26.73
C ASN A 19 0.66 4.74 26.79
N PRO A 20 1.32 5.09 25.66
CA PRO A 20 2.78 5.24 25.56
C PRO A 20 3.34 6.30 26.54
N GLU A 21 2.54 7.32 26.86
CA GLU A 21 2.82 8.35 27.87
C GLU A 21 3.21 7.75 29.24
N ARG A 22 2.61 6.61 29.63
CA ARG A 22 2.88 5.95 30.91
C ARG A 22 4.18 5.14 30.92
N ILE A 23 4.77 4.89 29.75
CA ILE A 23 6.05 4.20 29.61
C ILE A 23 7.21 5.19 29.77
N LYS A 24 7.01 6.47 29.40
CA LYS A 24 8.00 7.55 29.57
C LYS A 24 8.43 7.80 31.04
N SER A 25 7.60 7.40 32.01
CA SER A 25 7.87 7.55 33.45
C SER A 25 8.66 6.37 34.07
N LEU A 26 9.05 5.38 33.27
CA LEU A 26 9.92 4.28 33.69
C LEU A 26 11.36 4.76 33.86
N LYS A 27 11.62 5.47 34.97
CA LYS A 27 12.95 5.80 35.43
C LYS A 27 13.17 5.14 36.79
N ASP A 28 14.00 4.11 36.82
CA ASP A 28 14.65 3.71 38.06
C ASP A 28 16.07 4.26 37.99
N SER A 29 16.35 5.30 38.78
CA SER A 29 17.64 6.00 38.79
C SER A 29 18.80 5.12 39.25
N LYS A 30 18.52 3.93 39.79
CA LYS A 30 19.53 2.95 40.17
C LYS A 30 19.67 1.77 39.21
N PHE A 31 18.67 1.49 38.37
CA PHE A 31 18.65 0.30 37.51
C PHE A 31 18.01 0.59 36.14
N PRO A 32 18.80 0.93 35.11
CA PRO A 32 18.25 1.18 33.77
C PRO A 32 17.63 -0.08 33.16
N PHE A 33 16.54 0.10 32.38
CA PHE A 33 15.94 -0.98 31.61
C PHE A 33 16.75 -1.23 30.34
N ALA A 34 17.57 -2.27 30.35
CA ALA A 34 18.42 -2.64 29.22
C ALA A 34 17.69 -3.50 28.15
N ILE A 35 16.60 -4.19 28.51
CA ILE A 35 15.89 -5.10 27.61
C ILE A 35 14.43 -4.67 27.46
N GLY A 36 13.97 -4.53 26.22
CA GLY A 36 12.56 -4.34 25.87
C GLY A 36 12.01 -5.55 25.14
N TRP A 37 10.79 -5.96 25.45
CA TRP A 37 10.07 -6.98 24.70
C TRP A 37 8.65 -6.48 24.43
N ILE A 38 8.31 -6.34 23.14
CA ILE A 38 6.98 -5.98 22.68
C ILE A 38 6.34 -7.22 22.05
N GLU A 39 5.36 -7.75 22.77
CA GLU A 39 4.44 -8.79 22.31
C GLU A 39 3.33 -8.17 21.46
N GLU A 40 2.75 -8.97 20.57
CA GLU A 40 1.68 -8.57 19.64
C GLU A 40 2.03 -7.29 18.87
N LEU A 41 3.25 -7.24 18.33
CA LEU A 41 3.75 -6.05 17.61
C LEU A 41 2.81 -5.63 16.46
N ALA A 42 2.16 -6.59 15.83
CA ALA A 42 1.19 -6.39 14.75
C ALA A 42 -0.04 -5.53 15.14
N GLU A 43 -0.38 -5.44 16.43
CA GLU A 43 -1.53 -4.67 16.92
C GLU A 43 -1.26 -3.16 17.01
N PHE A 44 0.01 -2.75 16.91
CA PHE A 44 0.37 -1.34 16.85
C PHE A 44 0.02 -0.76 15.48
N LYS A 45 -0.50 0.47 15.47
CA LYS A 45 -0.98 1.10 14.23
C LYS A 45 0.16 1.57 13.33
N SER A 46 1.29 1.94 13.92
CA SER A 46 2.46 2.44 13.20
C SER A 46 3.77 2.12 13.91
N GLU A 47 4.85 2.17 13.15
CA GLU A 47 6.21 2.07 13.67
C GLU A 47 6.56 3.18 14.68
N ASP A 48 5.95 4.36 14.55
CA ASP A 48 6.22 5.51 15.43
C ASP A 48 5.76 5.27 16.88
N GLU A 49 4.66 4.52 17.08
CA GLU A 49 4.19 4.13 18.41
C GLU A 49 5.25 3.26 19.11
N VAL A 50 5.83 2.32 18.37
CA VAL A 50 6.90 1.43 18.83
C VAL A 50 8.18 2.22 19.08
N THR A 51 8.55 3.11 18.16
CA THR A 51 9.74 3.96 18.23
C THR A 51 9.69 4.89 19.45
N THR A 52 8.51 5.39 19.80
CA THR A 52 8.30 6.20 21.00
C THR A 52 8.61 5.40 22.27
N ILE A 53 8.22 4.12 22.30
CA ILE A 53 8.48 3.21 23.43
C ILE A 53 9.97 2.89 23.52
N THR A 54 10.59 2.49 22.42
CA THR A 54 12.02 2.11 22.39
C THR A 54 12.93 3.30 22.72
N ASN A 55 12.65 4.48 22.17
CA ASN A 55 13.38 5.72 22.49
C ASN A 55 13.18 6.19 23.94
N SER A 56 12.14 5.73 24.63
CA SER A 56 11.97 5.99 26.06
C SER A 56 12.89 5.11 26.90
N LEU A 57 13.22 3.91 26.42
CA LEU A 57 14.13 2.96 27.08
C LEU A 57 15.61 3.29 26.80
N LEU A 58 15.93 3.81 25.61
CA LEU A 58 17.30 4.14 25.14
C LEU A 58 17.96 5.39 25.76
N ARG A 59 17.49 5.90 26.92
CA ARG A 59 17.88 7.24 27.40
C ARG A 59 19.05 7.27 28.40
N GLY A 60 19.64 6.14 28.74
CA GLY A 60 20.76 6.06 29.69
C GLY A 60 22.02 5.43 29.09
N GLU A 61 23.19 5.89 29.50
CA GLU A 61 24.39 5.07 29.39
C GLU A 61 24.24 3.86 30.33
N LEU A 62 24.61 2.68 29.84
CA LEU A 62 24.60 1.46 30.62
C LEU A 62 26.01 1.23 31.19
N ASP A 63 26.09 0.69 32.40
CA ASP A 63 27.36 0.29 33.01
C ASP A 63 28.06 -0.84 32.21
N ASP A 64 29.37 -1.00 32.43
CA ASP A 64 30.19 -2.00 31.74
C ASP A 64 29.60 -3.41 31.79
N GLY A 65 29.49 -4.04 30.61
CA GLY A 65 28.95 -5.39 30.43
C GLY A 65 27.43 -5.47 30.22
N LEU A 66 26.72 -4.34 30.29
CA LEU A 66 25.30 -4.25 29.91
C LEU A 66 25.15 -3.75 28.47
N PHE A 67 24.07 -4.17 27.80
CA PHE A 67 23.76 -3.76 26.44
C PHE A 67 22.25 -3.64 26.24
N TYR A 68 21.83 -2.77 25.32
CA TYR A 68 20.44 -2.67 24.92
C TYR A 68 20.04 -3.81 23.99
N LYS A 69 18.89 -4.44 24.23
CA LYS A 69 18.31 -5.42 23.32
C LYS A 69 16.79 -5.32 23.29
N PHE A 70 16.24 -5.35 22.08
CA PHE A 70 14.79 -5.33 21.86
C PHE A 70 14.36 -6.64 21.22
N PHE A 71 13.29 -7.21 21.75
CA PHE A 71 12.59 -8.37 21.21
C PHE A 71 11.23 -7.92 20.71
N TYR A 72 10.89 -8.38 19.52
CA TYR A 72 9.59 -8.17 18.90
C TYR A 72 9.03 -9.52 18.50
N SER A 73 7.77 -9.75 18.85
CA SER A 73 7.04 -10.99 18.52
C SER A 73 5.65 -10.62 18.05
N TYR A 74 5.21 -11.27 16.99
CA TYR A 74 3.90 -11.07 16.37
C TYR A 74 3.56 -12.22 15.44
N ASN A 75 2.27 -12.40 15.21
CA ASN A 75 1.79 -13.14 14.04
C ASN A 75 1.64 -12.18 12.86
N PRO A 76 2.21 -12.47 11.68
CA PRO A 76 2.13 -11.59 10.52
C PRO A 76 0.67 -11.24 10.17
N PRO A 77 0.31 -9.94 10.07
CA PRO A 77 -1.00 -9.53 9.61
C PRO A 77 -1.30 -10.08 8.21
N LYS A 78 -2.58 -10.41 7.96
CA LYS A 78 -3.04 -10.87 6.65
C LYS A 78 -2.67 -9.89 5.53
N ARG A 79 -2.70 -8.59 5.83
CA ARG A 79 -2.42 -7.49 4.88
C ARG A 79 -0.92 -7.37 4.63
N LYS A 80 -0.50 -7.50 3.37
CA LYS A 80 0.89 -7.29 2.95
C LYS A 80 1.38 -5.87 3.23
N GLN A 81 0.49 -4.88 3.14
CA GLN A 81 0.83 -3.48 3.40
C GLN A 81 1.03 -3.12 4.87
N SER A 82 0.77 -4.05 5.80
CA SER A 82 1.01 -3.78 7.21
C SER A 82 2.45 -3.33 7.42
N TRP A 83 2.64 -2.25 8.18
CA TRP A 83 3.96 -1.65 8.41
C TRP A 83 4.96 -2.69 8.95
N VAL A 84 4.50 -3.63 9.78
CA VAL A 84 5.34 -4.68 10.38
C VAL A 84 5.82 -5.69 9.33
N ASN A 85 4.96 -6.06 8.37
CA ASN A 85 5.33 -6.92 7.25
C ASN A 85 6.30 -6.18 6.33
N LYS A 86 5.98 -4.94 5.93
CA LYS A 86 6.88 -4.09 5.12
C LYS A 86 8.27 -3.97 5.75
N LYS A 87 8.35 -3.83 7.07
CA LYS A 87 9.61 -3.65 7.78
C LYS A 87 10.43 -4.94 7.84
N TYR A 88 9.85 -6.02 8.37
CA TYR A 88 10.60 -7.22 8.74
C TYR A 88 10.55 -8.36 7.71
N GLU A 89 9.65 -8.31 6.73
CA GLU A 89 9.63 -9.25 5.59
C GLU A 89 10.38 -8.69 4.36
N SER A 90 10.93 -7.47 4.45
CA SER A 90 11.74 -6.90 3.37
C SER A 90 13.11 -7.58 3.25
N SER A 91 13.66 -7.60 2.04
CA SER A 91 15.00 -8.13 1.76
C SER A 91 16.13 -7.29 2.37
N PHE A 92 15.84 -6.09 2.87
CA PHE A 92 16.83 -5.16 3.44
C PHE A 92 16.59 -4.98 4.93
N GLN A 93 17.16 -5.89 5.73
CA GLN A 93 17.17 -5.75 7.19
C GLN A 93 18.39 -4.94 7.65
N PRO A 94 18.22 -4.00 8.61
CA PRO A 94 19.35 -3.30 9.21
C PRO A 94 20.37 -4.29 9.81
N ALA A 95 21.66 -3.95 9.76
CA ALA A 95 22.73 -4.83 10.24
C ALA A 95 22.62 -5.21 11.74
N ASN A 96 21.89 -4.42 12.53
CA ASN A 96 21.62 -4.67 13.95
C ASN A 96 20.32 -5.44 14.20
N THR A 97 19.66 -5.95 13.15
CA THR A 97 18.37 -6.64 13.22
C THR A 97 18.51 -8.08 12.79
N PHE A 98 17.99 -9.00 13.60
CA PHE A 98 17.87 -10.41 13.27
C PHE A 98 16.39 -10.78 13.25
N VAL A 99 15.91 -11.27 12.12
CA VAL A 99 14.53 -11.72 11.94
C VAL A 99 14.51 -13.25 11.97
N HIS A 100 13.73 -13.81 12.88
CA HIS A 100 13.50 -15.24 12.98
C HIS A 100 12.05 -15.54 12.61
N HIS A 101 11.86 -16.50 11.71
CA HIS A 101 10.54 -17.00 11.33
C HIS A 101 10.39 -18.43 11.85
N SER A 102 9.29 -18.70 12.55
CA SER A 102 8.93 -20.03 13.04
C SER A 102 7.45 -20.28 12.85
N THR A 103 7.10 -21.55 12.66
CA THR A 103 5.73 -22.05 12.52
C THR A 103 5.45 -23.07 13.62
N TYR A 104 4.22 -23.60 13.66
CA TYR A 104 3.88 -24.68 14.59
C TYR A 104 4.70 -25.97 14.36
N HIS A 105 5.27 -26.17 13.15
CA HIS A 105 6.16 -27.30 12.86
C HIS A 105 7.46 -27.26 13.66
N ASP A 106 7.87 -26.08 14.12
CA ASP A 106 9.10 -25.87 14.90
C ASP A 106 8.88 -26.10 16.40
N ASN A 107 7.63 -26.34 16.84
CA ASN A 107 7.28 -26.54 18.24
C ASN A 107 7.14 -28.04 18.58
N PRO A 108 8.10 -28.65 19.29
CA PRO A 108 8.04 -30.08 19.65
C PRO A 108 6.98 -30.41 20.71
N PHE A 109 6.35 -29.38 21.32
CA PHE A 109 5.33 -29.52 22.35
C PHE A 109 3.93 -29.13 21.84
N ILE A 110 3.73 -29.03 20.53
CA ILE A 110 2.42 -28.69 19.95
C ILE A 110 1.40 -29.81 20.24
N SER A 111 0.15 -29.43 20.54
CA SER A 111 -0.89 -30.41 20.82
C SER A 111 -1.38 -31.10 19.55
N LYS A 112 -1.89 -32.33 19.68
CA LYS A 112 -2.46 -33.06 18.54
C LYS A 112 -3.69 -32.35 17.97
N GLU A 113 -4.49 -31.79 18.85
CA GLU A 113 -5.71 -31.04 18.52
C GLU A 113 -5.38 -29.80 17.67
N PHE A 114 -4.25 -29.12 17.94
CA PHE A 114 -3.80 -27.99 17.12
C PHE A 114 -3.38 -28.45 15.72
N ILE A 115 -2.68 -29.58 15.61
CA ILE A 115 -2.31 -30.16 14.30
C ILE A 115 -3.56 -30.54 13.51
N GLU A 116 -4.54 -31.18 14.15
CA GLU A 116 -5.81 -31.56 13.52
C GLU A 116 -6.59 -30.35 13.00
N GLU A 117 -6.67 -29.26 13.77
CA GLU A 117 -7.31 -28.02 13.34
C GLU A 117 -6.55 -27.34 12.19
N ALA A 118 -5.21 -27.36 12.23
CA ALA A 118 -4.37 -26.82 11.17
C ALA A 118 -4.60 -27.58 9.85
N GLU A 119 -4.61 -28.91 9.87
CA GLU A 119 -4.87 -29.74 8.69
C GLU A 119 -6.32 -29.62 8.19
N ALA A 120 -7.29 -29.51 9.09
CA ALA A 120 -8.69 -29.23 8.73
C ALA A 120 -8.83 -27.86 8.05
N THR A 121 -8.12 -26.85 8.56
CA THR A 121 -8.06 -25.51 7.94
C THR A 121 -7.43 -25.58 6.56
N LYS A 122 -6.31 -26.30 6.42
CA LYS A 122 -5.63 -26.52 5.13
C LYS A 122 -6.52 -27.18 4.09
N ALA A 123 -7.25 -28.22 4.47
CA ALA A 123 -8.19 -28.92 3.60
C ALA A 123 -9.35 -28.01 3.14
N ARG A 124 -9.78 -27.07 3.98
CA ARG A 124 -10.84 -26.10 3.66
C ARG A 124 -10.33 -24.93 2.82
N SER A 125 -9.14 -24.42 3.14
CA SER A 125 -8.52 -23.28 2.48
C SER A 125 -7.01 -23.28 2.74
N GLU A 126 -6.25 -23.68 1.73
CA GLU A 126 -4.78 -23.62 1.76
C GLU A 126 -4.27 -22.21 2.05
N ARG A 127 -4.95 -21.20 1.51
CA ARG A 127 -4.59 -19.79 1.73
C ARG A 127 -4.76 -19.38 3.19
N ARG A 128 -5.88 -19.72 3.82
CA ARG A 128 -6.11 -19.44 5.24
C ARG A 128 -5.08 -20.16 6.13
N TYR A 129 -4.75 -21.39 5.77
CA TYR A 129 -3.70 -22.15 6.44
C TYR A 129 -2.32 -21.47 6.33
N ASP A 130 -1.95 -21.03 5.13
CA ASP A 130 -0.72 -20.29 4.85
C ASP A 130 -0.57 -19.07 5.76
N TRP A 131 -1.66 -18.35 6.03
CA TRP A 131 -1.64 -17.20 6.94
C TRP A 131 -1.68 -17.59 8.42
N GLU A 132 -2.72 -18.30 8.86
CA GLU A 132 -2.97 -18.58 10.28
C GLU A 132 -1.92 -19.50 10.90
N TYR A 133 -1.33 -20.42 10.12
CA TYR A 133 -0.46 -21.47 10.63
C TYR A 133 0.97 -21.41 10.10
N LEU A 134 1.18 -20.87 8.89
CA LEU A 134 2.53 -20.72 8.32
C LEU A 134 3.06 -19.28 8.34
N GLY A 135 2.28 -18.30 8.83
CA GLY A 135 2.74 -16.92 8.99
C GLY A 135 2.96 -16.17 7.69
N LYS A 136 2.34 -16.56 6.58
CA LYS A 136 2.47 -15.87 5.29
C LYS A 136 1.45 -14.73 5.17
N ALA A 137 1.91 -13.52 4.85
CA ALA A 137 1.02 -12.41 4.51
C ALA A 137 0.38 -12.63 3.11
N ILE A 138 -0.89 -13.07 3.09
CA ILE A 138 -1.60 -13.52 1.87
C ILE A 138 -2.47 -12.47 1.16
N GLY A 139 -2.74 -11.32 1.79
CA GLY A 139 -3.75 -10.34 1.33
C GLY A 139 -5.20 -10.81 1.54
N SER A 140 -6.22 -10.08 1.05
CA SER A 140 -7.65 -10.37 1.26
C SER A 140 -8.08 -11.77 0.79
N GLY A 141 -7.37 -12.32 -0.21
CA GLY A 141 -7.67 -13.62 -0.82
C GLY A 141 -8.15 -13.50 -2.26
N VAL A 142 -8.64 -12.33 -2.65
CA VAL A 142 -8.91 -11.91 -4.03
C VAL A 142 -7.75 -11.00 -4.44
N VAL A 143 -7.11 -11.28 -5.57
CA VAL A 143 -6.02 -10.44 -6.09
C VAL A 143 -6.69 -9.34 -6.90
N PRO A 144 -6.55 -8.05 -6.52
CA PRO A 144 -6.97 -6.98 -7.41
C PRO A 144 -6.15 -7.03 -8.70
N PHE A 145 -6.79 -6.81 -9.85
CA PHE A 145 -6.12 -6.74 -11.14
C PHE A 145 -5.34 -8.04 -11.45
N ASP A 146 -6.03 -9.17 -11.53
CA ASP A 146 -5.41 -10.44 -11.94
C ASP A 146 -4.89 -10.42 -13.39
N ASN A 147 -5.27 -9.39 -14.15
CA ASN A 147 -4.80 -9.01 -15.48
C ASN A 147 -3.48 -8.21 -15.48
N LEU A 148 -2.84 -8.01 -14.32
CA LEU A 148 -1.59 -7.25 -14.19
C LEU A 148 -0.37 -8.00 -14.76
N GLN A 149 0.42 -7.30 -15.57
CA GLN A 149 1.65 -7.78 -16.18
C GLN A 149 2.81 -6.84 -15.83
N VAL A 150 3.43 -7.06 -14.67
CA VAL A 150 4.61 -6.31 -14.24
C VAL A 150 5.87 -7.05 -14.67
N VAL A 151 6.46 -6.61 -15.79
CA VAL A 151 7.62 -7.29 -16.39
C VAL A 151 8.68 -6.27 -16.82
N PRO A 152 9.91 -6.31 -16.26
CA PRO A 152 11.01 -5.49 -16.73
C PRO A 152 11.32 -5.80 -18.20
N GLY A 153 11.34 -4.80 -19.08
CA GLY A 153 11.57 -5.03 -20.52
C GLY A 153 10.30 -5.08 -21.35
N SER A 154 9.12 -5.05 -20.74
CA SER A 154 7.85 -5.23 -21.44
C SER A 154 7.45 -4.07 -22.36
N ILE A 155 7.98 -2.87 -22.10
CA ILE A 155 7.70 -1.66 -22.89
C ILE A 155 9.01 -1.21 -23.54
N THR A 156 9.06 -1.32 -24.87
CA THR A 156 10.24 -1.01 -25.67
C THR A 156 10.11 0.35 -26.35
N ASP A 157 11.23 0.97 -26.73
CA ASP A 157 11.23 2.25 -27.44
C ASP A 157 10.44 2.19 -28.76
N ASP A 158 10.52 1.07 -29.48
CA ASP A 158 9.75 0.86 -30.71
C ASP A 158 8.24 0.82 -30.45
N MET A 159 7.79 0.24 -29.34
CA MET A 159 6.38 0.29 -28.94
C MET A 159 5.97 1.72 -28.63
N VAL A 160 6.76 2.44 -27.82
CA VAL A 160 6.48 3.82 -27.42
C VAL A 160 6.41 4.75 -28.63
N ALA A 161 7.26 4.55 -29.64
CA ALA A 161 7.25 5.32 -30.88
C ALA A 161 5.94 5.17 -31.69
N ASN A 162 5.21 4.07 -31.50
CA ASN A 162 3.95 3.78 -32.20
C ASN A 162 2.69 4.04 -31.35
N PHE A 163 2.85 4.52 -30.11
CA PHE A 163 1.73 4.82 -29.23
C PHE A 163 1.06 6.16 -29.62
N ASP A 164 -0.26 6.11 -29.80
CA ASP A 164 -1.07 7.19 -30.40
C ASP A 164 -2.31 7.57 -29.57
N ASN A 165 -2.65 6.78 -28.54
CA ASN A 165 -3.90 6.89 -27.79
C ASN A 165 -3.60 7.07 -26.31
N ILE A 166 -3.03 8.24 -26.02
CA ILE A 166 -2.49 8.59 -24.71
C ILE A 166 -3.59 9.06 -23.76
N ARG A 167 -3.48 8.67 -22.48
CA ARG A 167 -4.24 9.21 -21.36
C ARG A 167 -3.29 9.71 -20.30
N ASN A 168 -3.51 10.95 -19.86
CA ASN A 168 -2.76 11.55 -18.76
C ASN A 168 -3.70 11.91 -17.64
N ALA A 169 -3.24 11.74 -16.41
CA ALA A 169 -3.91 12.27 -15.26
C ALA A 169 -2.96 12.57 -14.12
N VAL A 170 -3.45 13.36 -13.16
CA VAL A 170 -2.77 13.66 -11.91
C VAL A 170 -3.73 13.52 -10.74
N ASP A 171 -3.30 12.78 -9.72
CA ASP A 171 -3.85 12.87 -8.38
C ASP A 171 -2.99 13.87 -7.57
N PHE A 172 -3.64 14.88 -7.00
CA PHE A 172 -2.93 15.97 -6.33
C PHE A 172 -2.64 15.58 -4.88
N GLY A 173 -1.36 15.62 -4.51
CA GLY A 173 -0.89 15.56 -3.14
C GLY A 173 0.28 16.53 -2.94
N TYR A 174 0.56 16.92 -1.70
CA TYR A 174 1.66 17.84 -1.40
C TYR A 174 2.41 17.51 -0.11
N ALA A 175 1.72 17.32 1.02
CA ALA A 175 2.36 17.13 2.31
C ALA A 175 2.68 15.65 2.58
N THR A 176 1.76 14.95 3.24
CA THR A 176 1.84 13.50 3.49
C THR A 176 1.51 12.71 2.24
N ASP A 177 0.50 13.17 1.50
CA ASP A 177 0.08 12.55 0.25
C ASP A 177 0.99 13.04 -0.89
N PRO A 178 1.49 12.13 -1.74
CA PRO A 178 2.32 12.47 -2.89
C PRO A 178 1.47 13.00 -4.05
N LEU A 179 2.08 13.84 -4.89
CA LEU A 179 1.56 14.09 -6.23
C LEU A 179 1.84 12.85 -7.08
N ALA A 180 0.83 12.35 -7.79
CA ALA A 180 0.95 11.20 -8.68
C ALA A 180 0.42 11.53 -10.08
N HIS A 181 1.33 11.82 -11.01
CA HIS A 181 1.03 11.89 -12.43
C HIS A 181 1.24 10.53 -13.08
N VAL A 182 0.27 10.09 -13.88
CA VAL A 182 0.35 8.87 -14.67
C VAL A 182 0.13 9.18 -16.14
N ARG A 183 0.92 8.53 -16.99
CA ARG A 183 0.76 8.57 -18.44
C ARG A 183 0.62 7.14 -18.96
N TRP A 184 -0.47 6.89 -19.67
CA TRP A 184 -0.84 5.59 -20.20
C TRP A 184 -1.03 5.63 -21.71
N GLN A 185 -0.68 4.56 -22.41
CA GLN A 185 -1.22 4.25 -23.74
C GLN A 185 -2.42 3.31 -23.57
N TYR A 186 -3.51 3.58 -24.30
CA TYR A 186 -4.66 2.69 -24.35
C TYR A 186 -4.75 1.93 -25.68
N ASP A 187 -4.50 0.62 -25.65
CA ASP A 187 -4.77 -0.26 -26.79
C ASP A 187 -6.23 -0.72 -26.76
N LYS A 188 -7.11 0.07 -27.38
CA LYS A 188 -8.54 -0.23 -27.49
C LYS A 188 -8.83 -1.53 -28.23
N LYS A 189 -7.96 -1.96 -29.15
CA LYS A 189 -8.18 -3.17 -29.95
C LYS A 189 -7.91 -4.42 -29.14
N LYS A 190 -6.95 -4.35 -28.21
CA LYS A 190 -6.61 -5.46 -27.31
C LYS A 190 -7.17 -5.26 -25.89
N ASN A 191 -8.05 -4.29 -25.69
CA ASN A 191 -8.67 -3.98 -24.40
C ASN A 191 -7.66 -3.92 -23.24
N GLY A 192 -6.54 -3.19 -23.42
CA GLY A 192 -5.49 -3.14 -22.40
C GLY A 192 -4.66 -1.88 -22.43
N ILE A 193 -3.91 -1.65 -21.36
CA ILE A 193 -3.18 -0.39 -21.12
C ILE A 193 -1.69 -0.64 -20.87
N TYR A 194 -0.85 0.33 -21.27
CA TYR A 194 0.60 0.31 -21.02
C TYR A 194 1.01 1.55 -20.23
N ALA A 195 1.73 1.37 -19.12
CA ALA A 195 2.25 2.46 -18.29
C ALA A 195 3.52 3.03 -18.93
N ILE A 196 3.49 4.28 -19.42
CA ILE A 196 4.57 4.80 -20.28
C ILE A 196 5.43 5.88 -19.64
N ASP A 197 4.92 6.61 -18.64
CA ASP A 197 5.71 7.53 -17.83
C ASP A 197 4.96 7.85 -16.53
N GLU A 198 5.69 8.28 -15.51
CA GLU A 198 5.13 8.71 -14.24
C GLU A 198 5.90 9.89 -13.65
N LEU A 199 5.23 10.68 -12.80
CA LEU A 199 5.87 11.53 -11.81
C LEU A 199 5.21 11.29 -10.47
N TYR A 200 5.97 10.84 -9.50
CA TYR A 200 5.45 10.50 -8.18
C TYR A 200 6.35 11.05 -7.08
N GLY A 201 5.78 11.79 -6.12
CA GLY A 201 6.54 12.23 -4.96
C GLY A 201 5.83 13.25 -4.07
N GLN A 202 6.32 13.36 -2.84
CA GLN A 202 5.87 14.37 -1.88
C GLN A 202 6.51 15.73 -2.15
N LYS A 203 5.84 16.80 -1.71
CA LYS A 203 6.31 18.20 -1.77
C LYS A 203 6.62 18.70 -3.18
N ILE A 204 6.04 18.09 -4.20
CA ILE A 204 6.12 18.59 -5.57
C ILE A 204 5.12 19.74 -5.72
N SER A 205 5.61 20.95 -5.91
CA SER A 205 4.75 22.12 -6.14
C SER A 205 4.13 22.12 -7.55
N ASN A 206 3.01 22.81 -7.74
CA ASN A 206 2.40 23.04 -9.06
C ASN A 206 3.40 23.63 -10.07
N ARG A 207 4.33 24.47 -9.60
CA ARG A 207 5.41 25.03 -10.41
C ARG A 207 6.40 23.97 -10.89
N GLU A 208 6.82 23.05 -10.02
CA GLU A 208 7.73 21.97 -10.38
C GLU A 208 7.06 20.97 -11.31
N TYR A 209 5.81 20.61 -11.02
CA TYR A 209 5.01 19.74 -11.87
C TYR A 209 4.82 20.36 -13.27
N GLY A 210 4.45 21.64 -13.35
CA GLY A 210 4.35 22.36 -14.63
C GLY A 210 5.67 22.35 -15.41
N LYS A 211 6.81 22.62 -14.75
CA LYS A 211 8.14 22.53 -15.38
C LYS A 211 8.45 21.12 -15.90
N TRP A 212 8.09 20.09 -15.14
CA TRP A 212 8.29 18.70 -15.55
C TRP A 212 7.45 18.37 -16.79
N LEU A 213 6.18 18.79 -16.85
CA LEU A 213 5.32 18.63 -18.02
C LEU A 213 5.92 19.29 -19.26
N HIS A 214 6.43 20.52 -19.14
CA HIS A 214 7.10 21.19 -20.28
C HIS A 214 8.39 20.48 -20.69
N LYS A 215 9.21 20.04 -19.74
CA LYS A 215 10.44 19.29 -20.04
C LYS A 215 10.16 17.99 -20.80
N LYS A 216 9.04 17.33 -20.49
CA LYS A 216 8.60 16.09 -21.13
C LYS A 216 7.79 16.31 -22.42
N ASN A 217 7.46 17.56 -22.76
CA ASN A 217 6.52 17.93 -23.83
C ASN A 217 5.08 17.41 -23.63
N TYR A 218 4.61 17.34 -22.39
CA TYR A 218 3.24 16.88 -22.05
C TYR A 218 2.29 18.04 -21.72
N SER A 219 2.77 19.27 -21.65
CA SER A 219 1.98 20.44 -21.21
C SER A 219 0.82 20.80 -22.15
N SER A 220 0.90 20.40 -23.42
CA SER A 220 -0.17 20.55 -24.41
C SER A 220 -1.17 19.39 -24.43
N ASP A 221 -0.89 18.29 -23.73
CA ASP A 221 -1.78 17.14 -23.73
C ASP A 221 -2.99 17.40 -22.82
N THR A 222 -4.09 16.68 -23.08
CA THR A 222 -5.19 16.65 -22.13
C THR A 222 -4.75 15.87 -20.89
N ILE A 223 -4.87 16.51 -19.72
CA ILE A 223 -4.54 15.94 -18.42
C ILE A 223 -5.78 15.99 -17.54
N PHE A 224 -6.24 14.85 -17.06
CA PHE A 224 -7.34 14.79 -16.09
C PHE A 224 -6.82 14.96 -14.67
N ALA A 225 -7.61 15.56 -13.80
CA ALA A 225 -7.25 15.75 -12.41
C ALA A 225 -8.47 15.56 -11.51
N ASP A 226 -8.25 15.33 -10.21
CA ASP A 226 -9.34 15.39 -9.25
C ASP A 226 -9.96 16.80 -9.24
N SER A 227 -11.29 16.85 -9.37
CA SER A 227 -12.07 18.09 -9.29
C SER A 227 -12.11 18.71 -7.90
N ALA A 228 -11.66 18.01 -6.86
CA ALA A 228 -11.55 18.53 -5.49
C ALA A 228 -10.51 19.65 -5.34
N GLU A 229 -9.59 19.80 -6.29
CA GLU A 229 -8.50 20.80 -6.26
C GLU A 229 -8.61 21.84 -7.40
N PRO A 230 -9.71 22.64 -7.45
CA PRO A 230 -9.94 23.60 -8.53
C PRO A 230 -8.89 24.73 -8.56
N LYS A 231 -8.26 25.03 -7.42
CA LYS A 231 -7.19 26.04 -7.32
C LYS A 231 -5.93 25.59 -8.06
N SER A 232 -5.48 24.35 -7.83
CA SER A 232 -4.30 23.78 -8.50
C SER A 232 -4.51 23.68 -10.01
N ILE A 233 -5.71 23.28 -10.44
CA ILE A 233 -6.10 23.28 -11.87
C ILE A 233 -6.03 24.70 -12.47
N ALA A 234 -6.57 25.70 -11.76
CA ALA A 234 -6.54 27.08 -12.25
C ALA A 234 -5.10 27.61 -12.33
N GLU A 235 -4.29 27.41 -11.30
CA GLU A 235 -2.88 27.82 -11.25
C GLU A 235 -2.06 27.18 -12.39
N LEU A 236 -2.20 25.87 -12.62
CA LEU A 236 -1.49 25.18 -13.70
C LEU A 236 -1.87 25.73 -15.09
N LYS A 237 -3.15 26.12 -15.29
CA LYS A 237 -3.59 26.76 -16.52
C LYS A 237 -3.00 28.15 -16.70
N THR A 238 -3.15 29.00 -15.69
CA THR A 238 -2.89 30.44 -15.84
C THR A 238 -1.44 30.81 -15.61
N GLU A 239 -0.75 30.15 -14.69
CA GLU A 239 0.61 30.51 -14.26
C GLU A 239 1.68 29.59 -14.83
N HIS A 240 1.35 28.32 -15.11
CA HIS A 240 2.32 27.31 -15.56
C HIS A 240 2.09 26.82 -17.00
N ASN A 241 1.17 27.45 -17.74
CA ASN A 241 0.92 27.19 -19.17
C ASN A 241 0.58 25.71 -19.48
N VAL A 242 -0.34 25.14 -18.71
CA VAL A 242 -0.93 23.80 -18.93
C VAL A 242 -2.42 23.95 -19.28
N PRO A 243 -2.76 24.45 -20.48
CA PRO A 243 -4.12 24.91 -20.80
C PRO A 243 -5.18 23.80 -20.81
N HIS A 244 -4.77 22.54 -21.06
CA HIS A 244 -5.68 21.41 -21.28
C HIS A 244 -5.90 20.52 -20.05
N ILE A 245 -5.44 20.94 -18.86
CA ILE A 245 -5.77 20.23 -17.62
C ILE A 245 -7.26 20.40 -17.26
N LYS A 246 -7.95 19.34 -16.84
CA LYS A 246 -9.40 19.36 -16.58
C LYS A 246 -9.75 18.52 -15.36
N GLY A 247 -10.62 19.05 -14.50
CA GLY A 247 -11.14 18.31 -13.36
C GLY A 247 -12.19 17.27 -13.79
N VAL A 248 -12.09 16.05 -13.25
CA VAL A 248 -13.09 14.98 -13.44
C VAL A 248 -14.02 14.99 -12.24
N LYS A 249 -15.33 15.17 -12.48
CA LYS A 249 -16.35 15.05 -11.42
C LYS A 249 -16.46 13.60 -10.96
N LYS A 250 -16.18 13.37 -9.67
CA LYS A 250 -16.43 12.11 -8.96
C LYS A 250 -17.93 11.96 -8.68
N GLY A 251 -18.50 10.82 -9.01
CA GLY A 251 -19.79 10.36 -8.46
C GLY A 251 -19.50 9.32 -7.36
N PRO A 252 -20.41 9.08 -6.39
CA PRO A 252 -20.20 8.06 -5.37
C PRO A 252 -19.81 6.69 -5.96
N ASP A 253 -20.45 6.31 -7.07
CA ASP A 253 -20.20 5.04 -7.76
C ASP A 253 -19.03 5.09 -8.77
N SER A 254 -18.42 6.26 -9.01
CA SER A 254 -17.32 6.34 -9.99
C SER A 254 -16.05 5.67 -9.49
N VAL A 255 -15.91 5.54 -8.16
CA VAL A 255 -14.77 4.86 -7.55
C VAL A 255 -14.83 3.38 -7.90
N GLU A 256 -15.76 2.64 -7.32
CA GLU A 256 -15.98 1.21 -7.58
C GLU A 256 -16.05 0.89 -9.08
N TYR A 257 -16.79 1.69 -9.87
CA TYR A 257 -16.89 1.46 -11.32
C TYR A 257 -15.54 1.59 -12.04
N GLY A 258 -14.70 2.54 -11.65
CA GLY A 258 -13.39 2.71 -12.27
C GLY A 258 -12.41 1.61 -11.88
N GLU A 259 -12.51 1.08 -10.67
CA GLU A 259 -11.75 -0.10 -10.23
C GLU A 259 -12.18 -1.34 -11.00
N GLN A 260 -13.49 -1.58 -11.12
CA GLN A 260 -14.03 -2.68 -11.90
C GLN A 260 -13.65 -2.58 -13.39
N TRP A 261 -13.69 -1.39 -13.98
CA TRP A 261 -13.28 -1.21 -15.37
C TRP A 261 -11.80 -1.55 -15.60
N LEU A 262 -10.92 -1.25 -14.65
CA LEU A 262 -9.51 -1.64 -14.72
C LEU A 262 -9.34 -3.15 -14.57
N ASP A 263 -10.12 -3.77 -13.68
CA ASP A 263 -10.15 -5.22 -13.48
C ASP A 263 -10.67 -5.96 -14.74
N ASP A 264 -11.63 -5.38 -15.45
CA ASP A 264 -12.23 -5.91 -16.68
C ASP A 264 -11.33 -5.77 -17.93
N LEU A 265 -10.16 -5.13 -17.85
CA LEU A 265 -9.20 -5.07 -18.96
C LEU A 265 -8.60 -6.45 -19.23
N ASP A 266 -8.22 -6.72 -20.48
CA ASP A 266 -7.53 -7.97 -20.84
C ASP A 266 -6.10 -7.99 -20.28
N PHE A 267 -5.47 -6.82 -20.15
CA PHE A 267 -4.17 -6.65 -19.49
C PHE A 267 -3.88 -5.23 -19.01
N ILE A 268 -3.10 -5.14 -17.95
CA ILE A 268 -2.43 -3.92 -17.48
C ILE A 268 -0.92 -4.17 -17.53
N CYS A 269 -0.24 -3.60 -18.53
CA CYS A 269 1.19 -3.83 -18.76
C CYS A 269 2.03 -2.71 -18.14
N ILE A 270 2.97 -3.08 -17.27
CA ILE A 270 3.82 -2.15 -16.53
C ILE A 270 5.27 -2.61 -16.61
N ASP A 271 6.16 -1.73 -17.07
CA ASP A 271 7.60 -1.92 -16.91
C ASP A 271 8.07 -1.18 -15.64
N PRO A 272 8.44 -1.88 -14.56
CA PRO A 272 8.84 -1.25 -13.31
C PRO A 272 10.13 -0.42 -13.41
N ARG A 273 10.89 -0.54 -14.51
CA ARG A 273 12.07 0.29 -14.77
C ARG A 273 11.69 1.68 -15.29
N ILE A 274 10.50 1.82 -15.88
CA ILE A 274 9.97 3.07 -16.42
C ILE A 274 9.02 3.70 -15.40
N THR A 275 8.10 2.91 -14.86
CA THR A 275 7.06 3.38 -13.93
C THR A 275 7.07 2.57 -12.61
N PRO A 276 8.12 2.73 -11.78
CA PRO A 276 8.29 1.96 -10.55
C PRO A 276 7.19 2.20 -9.51
N LYS A 277 6.58 3.40 -9.46
CA LYS A 277 5.54 3.71 -8.46
C LYS A 277 4.17 3.22 -8.88
N ILE A 278 3.82 3.29 -10.16
CA ILE A 278 2.63 2.60 -10.68
C ILE A 278 2.77 1.09 -10.44
N ALA A 279 3.92 0.47 -10.76
CA ALA A 279 4.15 -0.95 -10.50
C ALA A 279 3.97 -1.27 -9.00
N TRP A 280 4.61 -0.48 -8.14
CA TRP A 280 4.53 -0.67 -6.70
C TRP A 280 3.09 -0.60 -6.19
N GLU A 281 2.29 0.43 -6.51
CA GLU A 281 0.92 0.51 -6.01
C GLU A 281 0.02 -0.62 -6.56
N PHE A 282 0.06 -0.87 -7.87
CA PHE A 282 -0.79 -1.90 -8.50
C PHE A 282 -0.49 -3.32 -7.97
N GLU A 283 0.77 -3.64 -7.66
CA GLU A 283 1.13 -4.95 -7.07
C GLU A 283 0.73 -5.09 -5.60
N ASN A 284 0.60 -3.96 -4.89
CA ASN A 284 0.50 -3.91 -3.44
C ASN A 284 -0.91 -3.60 -2.93
N ILE A 285 -1.78 -3.09 -3.79
CA ILE A 285 -3.16 -2.78 -3.47
C ILE A 285 -3.95 -4.05 -3.11
N ASP A 286 -4.94 -3.90 -2.24
CA ASP A 286 -5.83 -4.98 -1.82
C ASP A 286 -7.26 -4.46 -1.73
N TYR A 287 -8.24 -5.37 -1.70
CA TYR A 287 -9.62 -5.00 -1.41
C TYR A 287 -9.78 -4.68 0.08
N GLN A 288 -10.59 -3.66 0.37
CA GLN A 288 -11.07 -3.43 1.73
C GLN A 288 -11.79 -4.66 2.25
N VAL A 289 -11.67 -4.94 3.54
CA VAL A 289 -12.44 -6.01 4.18
C VAL A 289 -13.53 -5.44 5.10
N ASP A 290 -14.62 -6.18 5.26
CA ASP A 290 -15.61 -5.90 6.30
C ASP A 290 -15.10 -6.33 7.68
N LYS A 291 -15.96 -6.18 8.71
CA LYS A 291 -15.63 -6.54 10.10
C LYS A 291 -15.41 -8.04 10.29
N ASP A 292 -15.97 -8.85 9.39
CA ASP A 292 -15.92 -10.31 9.43
C ASP A 292 -14.77 -10.85 8.55
N GLY A 293 -14.02 -9.96 7.89
CA GLY A 293 -12.85 -10.28 7.08
C GLY A 293 -13.16 -10.61 5.61
N ASN A 294 -14.39 -10.39 5.14
CA ASN A 294 -14.76 -10.60 3.74
C ASN A 294 -14.36 -9.39 2.87
N PRO A 295 -13.85 -9.61 1.64
CA PRO A 295 -13.56 -8.53 0.70
C PRO A 295 -14.82 -7.72 0.35
N LYS A 296 -14.67 -6.40 0.25
CA LYS A 296 -15.63 -5.45 -0.29
C LYS A 296 -15.26 -5.13 -1.74
N PRO A 297 -16.22 -4.71 -2.59
CA PRO A 297 -15.95 -4.27 -3.96
C PRO A 297 -15.34 -2.86 -4.01
N ARG A 298 -14.27 -2.66 -3.23
CA ARG A 298 -13.56 -1.38 -3.16
C ARG A 298 -12.13 -1.61 -2.70
N LEU A 299 -11.17 -0.99 -3.38
CA LEU A 299 -9.76 -1.04 -2.99
C LEU A 299 -9.47 -0.25 -1.71
N GLU A 300 -8.40 -0.62 -1.01
CA GLU A 300 -7.94 0.11 0.17
C GLU A 300 -7.65 1.58 -0.15
N ASP A 301 -8.01 2.46 0.78
CA ASP A 301 -7.85 3.91 0.65
C ASP A 301 -6.49 4.35 1.25
N ASN A 302 -5.43 3.65 0.87
CA ASN A 302 -4.06 3.92 1.30
C ASN A 302 -3.09 3.47 0.21
N ASP A 303 -2.10 4.32 -0.10
CA ASP A 303 -1.09 4.07 -1.15
C ASP A 303 -1.73 3.74 -2.53
N ASN A 304 -2.79 4.48 -2.93
CA ASN A 304 -3.58 4.24 -4.16
C ASN A 304 -3.58 5.41 -5.15
N HIS A 305 -2.65 6.37 -5.02
CA HIS A 305 -2.66 7.64 -5.75
C HIS A 305 -2.49 7.47 -7.26
N THR A 306 -1.61 6.56 -7.68
CA THR A 306 -1.44 6.22 -9.11
C THR A 306 -2.63 5.45 -9.66
N ILE A 307 -3.32 4.64 -8.86
CA ILE A 307 -4.55 3.93 -9.26
C ILE A 307 -5.67 4.94 -9.46
N ASP A 308 -5.85 5.87 -8.53
CA ASP A 308 -6.82 6.96 -8.63
C ASP A 308 -6.53 7.89 -9.81
N ALA A 309 -5.27 8.29 -9.99
CA ALA A 309 -4.86 9.04 -11.18
C ALA A 309 -5.20 8.24 -12.46
N THR A 310 -4.92 6.93 -12.49
CA THR A 310 -5.23 6.07 -13.64
C THR A 310 -6.73 6.09 -13.95
N ARG A 311 -7.59 5.94 -12.94
CA ARG A 311 -9.04 6.06 -13.11
C ARG A 311 -9.46 7.41 -13.68
N TYR A 312 -8.85 8.51 -13.25
CA TYR A 312 -9.13 9.83 -13.82
C TYR A 312 -8.72 9.90 -15.30
N ALA A 313 -7.56 9.32 -15.64
CA ALA A 313 -7.03 9.27 -17.01
C ALA A 313 -8.02 8.61 -17.98
N PHE A 314 -8.73 7.57 -17.52
CA PHE A 314 -9.68 6.78 -18.31
C PHE A 314 -11.15 7.16 -18.12
N SER A 315 -11.43 8.23 -17.36
CA SER A 315 -12.80 8.60 -16.99
C SER A 315 -13.75 8.86 -18.16
N GLU A 316 -13.25 9.31 -19.31
CA GLU A 316 -14.06 9.49 -20.52
C GLU A 316 -14.31 8.16 -21.26
N ASP A 317 -13.32 7.26 -21.31
CA ASP A 317 -13.47 5.94 -21.92
C ASP A 317 -14.51 5.10 -21.14
N MET A 318 -14.48 5.20 -19.81
CA MET A 318 -15.46 4.62 -18.90
C MET A 318 -16.90 5.11 -19.14
N ARG A 319 -17.10 6.39 -19.48
CA ARG A 319 -18.45 6.94 -19.73
C ARG A 319 -19.08 6.44 -21.03
N ASN A 320 -18.27 6.16 -22.05
CA ASN A 320 -18.76 5.71 -23.35
C ASN A 320 -19.29 4.25 -23.31
N VAL A 321 -18.84 3.44 -22.35
CA VAL A 321 -19.38 2.10 -22.10
C VAL A 321 -20.83 2.17 -21.61
N LYS A 322 -21.18 3.13 -20.72
CA LYS A 322 -22.56 3.34 -20.23
C LYS A 322 -23.57 3.59 -21.35
N THR A 323 -23.18 4.36 -22.37
CA THR A 323 -24.07 4.68 -23.51
C THR A 323 -24.40 3.45 -24.36
N THR A 324 -23.50 2.46 -24.39
CA THR A 324 -23.67 1.25 -25.22
C THR A 324 -24.56 0.19 -24.55
N ILE A 325 -24.62 0.16 -23.23
CA ILE A 325 -25.48 -0.77 -22.46
C ILE A 325 -26.93 -0.27 -22.38
N ALA A 326 -27.17 1.04 -22.54
CA ALA A 326 -28.50 1.65 -22.51
C ALA A 326 -29.18 1.69 -23.89
N SER A 327 -29.45 0.54 -24.54
CA SER A 327 -30.50 0.43 -25.57
C SER A 327 -30.80 -1.03 -25.98
N LYS A 328 -31.28 -1.86 -25.05
CA LYS A 328 -32.00 -3.10 -25.40
C LYS A 328 -33.42 -3.20 -24.82
N ALA A 329 -33.94 -2.08 -24.29
CA ALA A 329 -35.29 -2.01 -23.72
C ALA A 329 -36.28 -1.13 -24.51
N SER A 330 -35.98 -0.78 -25.76
CA SER A 330 -36.84 0.06 -26.60
C SER A 330 -37.31 -0.61 -27.90
N PHE A 331 -37.68 -1.90 -27.83
CA PHE A 331 -38.55 -2.54 -28.82
C PHE A 331 -39.53 -3.51 -28.13
N GLY A 332 -40.50 -2.94 -27.41
CA GLY A 332 -41.89 -3.41 -27.41
C GLY A 332 -42.70 -2.21 -27.94
N PHE A 333 -43.70 -2.32 -28.81
CA PHE A 333 -44.84 -3.23 -28.93
C PHE A 333 -45.21 -3.31 -30.44
N TYR A 334 -45.84 -4.34 -31.00
CA TYR A 334 -47.07 -5.06 -30.61
C TYR A 334 -47.03 -6.52 -31.08
#